data_AF-A0A1H8AER1-F1
#
_entry.id   AF-A0A1H8AER1-F1
#
_cell.length_a   1.000
_cell.length_b   1.000
_cell.length_c   1.000
_cell.angle_alpha   90.00
_cell.angle_beta   90.00
_cell.angle_gamma   90.00
#
_symmetry.space_group_name_H-M   'P 1'
#
loop_
_entity.id
_entity.type
_entity.pdbx_description
1 polymer ?
#
loop_
_entity_poly.entity_id
_entity_poly.type
_entity_poly.pdbx_seq_one_letter_code
_entity_poly.pdbx_strand_id
1 'polypeptide(L)'
;MVVTPLIQFAIDFDKGKVSAFDFSDKYLDMWDSDDRGLGQNDKDTWETAAKIRTACDDYYPGDDYEINEDEFRQLVREYLAEINH
;
A
#
# COMPACT_ATOMS: atom_id res chain seq x y z
N MET A 1 -8.77 -14.57 6.91
CA MET A 1 -8.88 -13.44 5.96
C MET A 1 -8.24 -13.86 4.66
N VAL A 2 -8.91 -13.63 3.52
CA VAL A 2 -8.25 -13.79 2.21
C VAL A 2 -7.37 -12.56 2.04
N VAL A 3 -6.07 -12.77 1.88
CA VAL A 3 -5.13 -11.67 1.60
C VAL A 3 -5.18 -11.40 0.11
N THR A 4 -5.66 -10.23 -0.28
CA THR A 4 -5.68 -9.82 -1.69
C THR A 4 -4.25 -9.50 -2.16
N PRO A 5 -3.97 -9.53 -3.48
CA PRO A 5 -2.66 -9.17 -4.00
C PRO A 5 -2.15 -7.79 -3.56
N LEU A 6 -3.02 -6.78 -3.50
CA LEU A 6 -2.66 -5.45 -2.97
C LEU A 6 -2.20 -5.52 -1.51
N ILE A 7 -2.97 -6.19 -0.66
CA ILE A 7 -2.60 -6.35 0.76
C ILE A 7 -1.34 -7.19 0.92
N GLN A 8 -1.17 -8.25 0.12
CA GLN A 8 0.04 -9.07 0.15
C GLN A 8 1.27 -8.24 -0.23
N PHE A 9 1.16 -7.36 -1.22
CA PHE A 9 2.26 -6.49 -1.61
C PHE A 9 2.61 -5.47 -0.52
N ALA A 10 1.61 -4.89 0.15
CA ALA A 10 1.81 -4.02 1.32
C ALA A 10 2.47 -4.76 2.51
N ILE A 11 2.09 -6.01 2.77
CA ILE A 11 2.74 -6.86 3.78
C ILE A 11 4.21 -7.12 3.43
N ASP A 12 4.51 -7.35 2.14
CA ASP A 12 5.89 -7.55 1.69
C ASP A 12 6.72 -6.27 1.81
N PHE A 13 6.12 -5.10 1.56
CA PHE A 13 6.74 -3.81 1.87
C PHE A 13 7.01 -3.65 3.36
N ASP A 14 6.03 -3.81 4.26
CA ASP A 14 6.24 -3.68 5.72
C ASP A 14 7.35 -4.61 6.24
N LYS A 15 7.47 -5.81 5.67
CA LYS A 15 8.53 -6.79 5.98
C LYS A 15 9.90 -6.45 5.39
N GLY A 16 10.05 -5.31 4.72
CA GLY A 16 11.30 -4.84 4.14
C GLY A 16 11.74 -5.61 2.88
N LYS A 17 10.81 -6.29 2.18
CA LYS A 17 11.14 -7.02 0.95
C LYS A 17 11.13 -6.12 -0.30
N VAL A 18 10.57 -4.93 -0.17
CA VAL A 18 10.38 -3.96 -1.26
C VAL A 18 10.84 -2.60 -0.73
N SER A 19 11.53 -1.81 -1.56
CA SER A 19 11.89 -0.44 -1.22
C SER A 19 10.64 0.46 -1.22
N ALA A 20 10.68 1.61 -0.56
CA ALA A 20 9.56 2.55 -0.60
C ALA A 20 9.25 3.04 -2.02
N PHE A 21 10.29 3.32 -2.81
CA PHE A 21 10.17 3.69 -4.22
C PHE A 21 9.49 2.61 -5.06
N ASP A 22 10.02 1.37 -5.03
CA ASP A 22 9.45 0.27 -5.82
C ASP A 22 8.03 -0.08 -5.34
N PHE A 23 7.76 0.11 -4.05
CA PHE A 23 6.46 -0.13 -3.48
C PHE A 23 5.44 0.89 -3.97
N SER A 24 5.72 2.20 -3.85
CA SER A 24 4.76 3.23 -4.25
C SER A 24 4.43 3.15 -5.73
N ASP A 25 5.44 3.07 -6.60
CA ASP A 25 5.28 3.00 -8.06
C ASP A 25 4.42 1.79 -8.46
N LYS A 26 4.81 0.59 -8.00
CA LYS A 26 4.11 -0.63 -8.35
C LYS A 26 2.73 -0.77 -7.69
N TYR A 27 2.55 -0.21 -6.49
CA TYR A 27 1.25 -0.29 -5.81
C TYR A 27 0.22 0.59 -6.53
N LEU A 28 0.62 1.77 -7.02
CA LEU A 28 -0.21 2.63 -7.85
C LEU A 28 -0.59 1.94 -9.17
N ASP A 29 0.38 1.33 -9.85
CA ASP A 29 0.12 0.51 -11.05
C ASP A 29 -0.88 -0.63 -10.78
N MET A 30 -0.73 -1.33 -9.65
CA MET A 30 -1.67 -2.38 -9.25
C MET A 30 -3.06 -1.81 -8.95
N TRP A 31 -3.13 -0.65 -8.29
CA TRP A 31 -4.40 -0.01 -7.95
C TRP A 31 -5.18 0.43 -9.19
N ASP A 32 -4.50 1.07 -10.15
CA ASP A 32 -5.11 1.60 -11.38
C ASP A 32 -5.33 0.54 -12.47
N SER A 33 -4.89 -0.70 -12.25
CA SER A 33 -5.11 -1.83 -13.14
C SER A 33 -6.59 -2.23 -13.24
N ASP A 34 -7.03 -2.59 -14.45
CA ASP A 34 -8.36 -3.19 -14.71
C ASP A 34 -8.52 -4.61 -14.12
N ASP A 35 -7.46 -5.22 -13.57
CA ASP A 35 -7.49 -6.54 -12.98
C ASP A 35 -8.22 -6.54 -11.62
N ARG A 36 -9.49 -6.99 -11.66
CA ARG A 36 -10.35 -7.15 -10.49
C ARG A 36 -9.86 -8.20 -9.48
N GLY A 37 -8.90 -9.03 -9.85
CA GLY A 37 -8.28 -10.02 -8.96
C GLY A 37 -7.32 -9.42 -7.94
N LEU A 38 -6.92 -8.16 -8.09
CA LEU A 38 -5.93 -7.50 -7.23
C LEU A 38 -6.49 -7.05 -5.87
N GLY A 39 -7.81 -6.88 -5.77
CA GLY A 39 -8.50 -6.62 -4.50
C GLY A 39 -8.95 -5.18 -4.27
N GLN A 40 -8.91 -4.31 -5.28
CA GLN A 40 -9.40 -2.93 -5.18
C GLN A 40 -10.89 -2.86 -4.79
N ASN A 41 -11.66 -3.89 -5.15
CA ASN A 41 -13.10 -4.01 -4.88
C ASN A 41 -13.43 -5.02 -3.78
N ASP A 42 -12.42 -5.53 -3.07
CA ASP A 42 -12.64 -6.51 -2.02
C ASP A 42 -13.28 -5.85 -0.79
N LYS A 43 -14.47 -6.31 -0.41
CA LYS A 43 -15.25 -5.70 0.67
C LYS A 43 -14.55 -5.67 2.03
N ASP A 44 -13.62 -6.58 2.28
CA ASP A 44 -12.96 -6.73 3.58
C ASP A 44 -11.64 -5.94 3.66
N THR A 45 -11.04 -5.61 2.50
CA THR A 45 -9.71 -4.98 2.43
C THR A 45 -9.66 -3.67 1.64
N TRP A 46 -10.74 -3.26 0.97
CA TRP A 46 -10.74 -2.06 0.12
C TRP A 46 -10.37 -0.77 0.87
N GLU A 47 -10.84 -0.59 2.12
CA GLU A 47 -10.56 0.62 2.90
C GLU A 47 -9.07 0.75 3.20
N THR A 48 -8.46 -0.33 3.69
CA THR A 48 -7.02 -0.42 3.93
C THR A 48 -6.24 -0.22 2.64
N ALA A 49 -6.66 -0.87 1.55
CA ALA A 49 -5.99 -0.75 0.26
C ALA A 49 -6.04 0.69 -0.29
N ALA A 50 -7.17 1.40 -0.10
CA ALA A 50 -7.34 2.79 -0.50
C ALA A 50 -6.48 3.74 0.33
N LYS A 51 -6.40 3.54 1.66
CA LYS A 51 -5.51 4.33 2.54
C LYS A 51 -4.04 4.18 2.13
N ILE A 52 -3.62 2.95 1.84
CA ILE A 52 -2.27 2.66 1.36
C ILE A 52 -2.01 3.34 0.01
N ARG A 53 -2.99 3.32 -0.91
CA ARG A 53 -2.89 4.04 -2.19
C ARG A 53 -2.67 5.54 -1.98
N THR A 54 -3.41 6.18 -1.08
CA THR A 54 -3.19 7.59 -0.73
C THR A 54 -1.79 7.82 -0.18
N ALA A 55 -1.30 6.97 0.72
CA ALA A 55 0.06 7.08 1.24
C ALA A 55 1.14 6.89 0.16
N CYS A 56 0.85 6.13 -0.91
CA CYS A 56 1.75 6.02 -2.07
C CYS A 56 1.80 7.32 -2.88
N ASP A 57 0.69 8.06 -3.00
CA ASP A 57 0.66 9.38 -3.64
C ASP A 57 1.40 10.44 -2.80
N ASP A 58 1.22 10.40 -1.47
CA ASP A 58 1.87 11.32 -0.52
C ASP A 58 3.38 11.07 -0.46
N TYR A 59 3.81 9.82 -0.69
CA TYR A 59 5.22 9.48 -0.83
C TYR A 59 5.72 9.82 -2.25
N TYR A 60 6.41 10.95 -2.38
CA TYR A 60 7.00 11.37 -3.65
C TYR A 60 8.53 11.30 -3.64
N PRO A 61 9.18 10.51 -4.53
CA PRO A 61 10.63 10.51 -4.69
C PRO A 61 11.11 11.77 -5.42
N GLY A 62 11.28 12.88 -4.70
CA GLY A 62 11.70 14.19 -5.24
C GLY A 62 12.10 15.19 -4.15
N ASP A 63 12.28 16.46 -4.48
CA ASP A 63 12.83 17.47 -3.54
C ASP A 63 11.81 17.97 -2.49
N ASP A 64 10.51 17.67 -2.62
CA ASP A 64 9.44 18.09 -1.70
C ASP A 64 8.61 16.88 -1.24
N TYR A 65 9.17 16.04 -0.37
CA TYR A 65 8.45 14.93 0.25
C TYR A 65 7.31 15.46 1.14
N GLU A 66 6.06 15.03 0.91
CA GLU A 66 4.99 15.23 1.91
C GLU A 66 5.19 14.31 3.13
N ILE A 67 5.71 13.09 2.88
CA ILE A 67 6.13 12.13 3.92
C ILE A 67 7.45 11.44 3.56
N ASN A 68 8.28 11.11 4.56
CA ASN A 68 9.52 10.35 4.37
C ASN A 68 9.30 8.82 4.39
N GLU A 69 10.34 8.02 4.06
CA GLU A 69 10.22 6.55 4.02
C GLU A 69 9.81 5.93 5.37
N ASP A 70 10.33 6.43 6.49
CA ASP A 70 10.01 5.90 7.82
C ASP A 70 8.54 6.17 8.17
N GLU A 71 8.05 7.38 7.87
CA GLU A 71 6.64 7.77 8.01
C GLU A 71 5.74 6.92 7.11
N PHE A 72 6.12 6.74 5.84
CA PHE A 72 5.37 5.93 4.89
C PHE A 72 5.25 4.47 5.35
N ARG A 73 6.36 3.88 5.80
CA ARG A 73 6.38 2.52 6.34
C ARG A 73 5.54 2.37 7.59
N GLN A 74 5.56 3.37 8.47
CA GLN A 74 4.75 3.39 9.68
C GLN A 74 3.24 3.46 9.35
N LEU A 75 2.83 4.32 8.41
CA LEU A 75 1.44 4.42 7.95
C LEU A 75 0.93 3.10 7.37
N VAL A 76 1.71 2.47 6.47
CA VAL A 76 1.32 1.17 5.90
C VAL A 76 1.15 0.11 6.98
N ARG A 77 2.03 0.06 7.97
CA ARG A 77 1.91 -0.87 9.10
C ARG A 77 0.64 -0.63 9.92
N GLU A 78 0.31 0.63 10.20
CA GLU A 78 -0.90 0.99 10.94
C GLU A 78 -2.16 0.57 10.19
N TYR A 79 -2.22 0.82 8.88
CA TYR A 79 -3.36 0.42 8.04
C TYR A 79 -3.51 -1.11 7.96
N LEU A 80 -2.39 -1.84 7.86
CA LEU A 80 -2.41 -3.31 7.89
C LEU A 80 -2.87 -3.89 9.24
N ALA A 81 -2.68 -3.15 10.35
CA ALA A 81 -3.16 -3.59 11.66
C ALA A 81 -4.69 -3.53 11.75
N GLU A 82 -5.35 -2.59 11.07
CA GLU A 82 -6.81 -2.42 11.10
C GLU A 82 -7.58 -3.67 10.63
N ILE A 83 -7.00 -4.47 9.74
CA ILE A 83 -7.60 -5.70 9.21
C ILE A 83 -7.15 -6.96 9.96
N ASN A 84 -6.21 -6.88 10.91
CA ASN A 84 -5.76 -8.05 11.68
C ASN A 84 -6.55 -8.27 12.98
N HIS A 85 -7.67 -7.55 13.17
CA HIS A 85 -8.53 -7.60 14.36
C HIS A 85 -9.84 -8.36 14.16
#